data_AF-A0A1F7T0U5-F1
#
_entry.id   AF-A0A1F7T0U5-F1
#
_cell.length_a   1.000
_cell.length_b   1.000
_cell.length_c   1.000
_cell.angle_alpha   90.00
_cell.angle_beta   90.00
_cell.angle_gamma   90.00
#
_symmetry.space_group_name_H-M   'P 1'
#
loop_
_entity.id
_entity.type
_entity.pdbx_description
1 polymer ?
#
loop_
_entity_poly.entity_id
_entity_poly.type
_entity_poly.pdbx_seq_one_letter_code
_entity_poly.pdbx_strand_id
1 'polypeptide(L)'
;MDKKARFSLLYFLFIFLIMYLIQSLFFPGAHIQRVPYNEFRKLVREGKVERVDILGDRLRGRMRTAGAQAQGRLFETAKVEDPGLIKTLEEAGVTFQGQYEPPWVVTFFSTWVFPLAILFTIYAFVLRKMGPGQGVMAFGRNKAKIYAEKGVGVRFTDVAGVDEAKEELAEVVDFLKNPDRYLRLGGKIPRGVLLVGPPGCGKTLLSRAVAGEAGVSFFSISGSEFVEMFVGMGAARVRDLFAQAVEKAPCIVFIDELDALGKARGMSGIMGGHDEREQTLNQLLVEMDGFDTRKGVIILAATNRPEILDSALLRPGRFDRQVLVDRPDLEGRKQILRVHVRNIVLDPGVNVDRIAEMTPGLSGADLANLANEAALRGARHNRNAVTMGDFEEAFERIAAGTADPVQKVSIIPRGIGALGYTLQRPTEDRYLLSRSELEDRIAVLLAGRAAEEEVFGEVSTGAQNDLQRATDIARSMVTEFGMSARFGPQSLRTEPRPLFLGSTFSPQTGPSSISEATLREVDEEVEKIITAAYHRAQEILHTRRESLEQLSVRLLEQETLGGDELRAALGVERRAAATASPAG
;
A
#
# COMPACT_ATOMS: atom_id res chain seq x y z
N MET A 1 -34.27 23.39 -44.92
CA MET A 1 -35.18 23.70 -43.80
C MET A 1 -34.48 23.33 -42.51
N ASP A 2 -34.18 24.36 -41.73
CA ASP A 2 -33.29 24.34 -40.57
C ASP A 2 -33.73 23.38 -39.47
N LYS A 3 -32.83 22.49 -39.05
CA LYS A 3 -32.93 21.85 -37.73
C LYS A 3 -32.57 22.90 -36.68
N LYS A 4 -33.57 23.70 -36.30
CA LYS A 4 -33.50 24.57 -35.12
C LYS A 4 -32.96 23.74 -33.96
N ALA A 5 -31.84 24.17 -33.38
CA ALA A 5 -31.34 23.60 -32.14
C ALA A 5 -32.48 23.65 -31.12
N ARG A 6 -33.06 22.49 -30.80
CA ARG A 6 -34.03 22.39 -29.71
C ARG A 6 -33.22 22.49 -28.42
N PHE A 7 -32.98 23.72 -27.98
CA PHE A 7 -32.47 23.98 -26.65
C PHE A 7 -33.43 23.31 -25.66
N SER A 8 -33.01 22.18 -25.10
CA SER A 8 -33.77 21.50 -24.06
C SER A 8 -33.80 22.42 -22.85
N LEU A 9 -34.99 22.71 -22.34
CA LEU A 9 -35.23 23.51 -21.13
C LEU A 9 -34.33 23.05 -19.96
N LEU A 10 -33.99 21.76 -19.97
CA LEU A 10 -33.15 21.06 -19.01
C LEU A 10 -31.69 21.58 -18.97
N TYR A 11 -31.15 21.99 -20.12
CA TYR A 11 -29.80 22.55 -20.20
C TYR A 11 -29.74 23.96 -19.60
N PHE A 12 -30.81 24.74 -19.80
CA PHE A 12 -30.96 26.06 -19.20
C PHE A 12 -31.10 25.93 -17.68
N LEU A 13 -31.86 24.94 -17.21
CA LEU A 13 -32.06 24.63 -15.80
C LEU A 13 -30.74 24.21 -15.12
N PHE A 14 -29.91 23.43 -15.82
CA PHE A 14 -28.60 23.00 -15.33
C PHE A 14 -27.59 24.16 -15.21
N ILE A 15 -27.52 25.03 -16.22
CA ILE A 15 -26.69 26.24 -16.18
C ILE A 15 -27.15 27.16 -15.05
N PHE A 16 -28.46 27.33 -14.89
CA PHE A 16 -29.04 28.13 -13.81
C PHE A 16 -28.68 27.56 -12.43
N LEU A 17 -28.72 26.24 -12.26
CA LEU A 17 -28.31 25.56 -11.03
C LEU A 17 -26.83 25.77 -10.71
N ILE A 18 -25.94 25.65 -11.71
CA ILE A 18 -24.51 25.91 -11.54
C ILE A 18 -24.26 27.38 -11.19
N MET A 19 -24.97 28.29 -11.84
CA MET A 19 -24.85 29.72 -11.55
C MET A 19 -25.32 30.05 -10.12
N TYR A 20 -26.42 29.45 -9.67
CA TYR A 20 -26.90 29.55 -8.29
C TYR A 20 -25.87 29.00 -7.29
N LEU A 21 -25.23 27.86 -7.61
CA LEU A 21 -24.20 27.25 -6.78
C LEU A 21 -22.94 28.12 -6.68
N ILE A 22 -22.48 28.69 -7.81
CA ILE A 22 -21.35 29.62 -7.84
C ILE A 22 -21.69 30.88 -7.04
N GLN A 23 -22.88 31.46 -7.23
CA GLN A 23 -23.29 32.63 -6.46
C GLN A 23 -23.33 32.33 -4.94
N SER A 24 -23.83 31.15 -4.57
CA SER A 24 -23.84 30.67 -3.17
C SER A 24 -22.44 30.49 -2.58
N LEU A 25 -21.46 30.07 -3.39
CA LEU A 25 -20.09 29.82 -2.93
C LEU A 25 -19.26 31.10 -2.83
N PHE A 26 -19.46 32.05 -3.75
CA PHE A 26 -18.68 33.28 -3.80
C PHE A 26 -19.28 34.43 -2.97
N PHE A 27 -20.59 34.41 -2.72
CA PHE A 27 -21.27 35.41 -1.88
C PHE A 27 -21.96 34.74 -0.68
N PRO A 28 -21.20 34.24 0.30
CA PRO A 28 -21.80 33.82 1.57
C PRO A 28 -22.49 35.02 2.19
N GLY A 29 -23.83 34.95 2.32
CA GLY A 29 -24.61 36.02 2.94
C GLY A 29 -24.08 36.28 4.34
N ALA A 30 -23.50 37.46 4.60
CA ALA A 30 -23.07 37.83 5.93
C ALA A 30 -24.28 37.75 6.87
N HIS A 31 -24.16 37.00 7.97
CA HIS A 31 -25.23 36.90 8.98
C HIS A 31 -25.41 38.26 9.65
N ILE A 32 -26.30 39.09 9.09
CA ILE A 32 -26.68 40.38 9.65
C ILE A 32 -27.77 40.13 10.69
N GLN A 33 -27.51 40.48 11.95
CA GLN A 33 -28.49 40.33 13.02
C GLN A 33 -29.51 41.47 12.95
N ARG A 34 -30.79 41.14 12.77
CA ARG A 34 -31.86 42.15 12.81
C ARG A 34 -32.15 42.51 14.26
N VAL A 35 -31.94 43.77 14.63
CA VAL A 35 -32.18 44.27 15.99
C VAL A 35 -33.36 45.24 15.94
N PRO A 36 -34.38 45.08 16.81
CA PRO A 36 -35.48 46.04 16.94
C PRO A 36 -34.98 47.45 17.30
N TYR A 37 -35.64 48.51 16.79
CA TYR A 37 -35.18 49.89 16.95
C TYR A 37 -35.07 50.35 18.42
N ASN A 38 -35.99 49.89 19.28
CA ASN A 38 -35.96 50.17 20.72
C ASN A 38 -34.73 49.56 21.41
N GLU A 39 -34.38 48.33 21.04
CA GLU A 39 -33.21 47.62 21.55
C GLU A 39 -31.92 48.26 21.03
N PHE A 40 -31.89 48.67 19.76
CA PHE A 40 -30.80 49.48 19.20
C PHE A 40 -30.57 50.76 20.01
N ARG A 41 -31.63 51.52 20.34
CA ARG A 41 -31.50 52.76 21.14
C ARG A 41 -30.93 52.48 22.53
N LYS A 42 -31.27 51.34 23.14
CA LYS A 42 -30.70 50.90 24.42
C LYS A 42 -29.21 50.58 24.28
N LEU A 43 -28.82 49.86 23.24
CA LEU A 43 -27.43 49.49 22.97
C LEU A 43 -26.52 50.69 22.66
N VAL A 44 -27.07 51.73 22.02
CA VAL A 44 -26.35 53.00 21.79
C VAL A 44 -26.06 53.70 23.12
N ARG A 45 -27.04 53.81 24.03
CA ARG A 45 -26.83 54.42 25.36
C ARG A 45 -25.85 53.64 26.23
N GLU A 46 -25.83 52.32 26.08
CA GLU A 46 -24.88 51.44 26.77
C GLU A 46 -23.46 51.49 26.17
N GLY A 47 -23.22 52.30 25.13
CA GLY A 47 -21.90 52.47 24.50
C GLY A 47 -21.40 51.26 23.71
N LYS A 48 -22.30 50.31 23.40
CA LYS A 48 -21.97 49.03 22.75
C LYS A 48 -21.97 49.10 21.23
N VAL A 49 -22.23 50.26 20.64
CA VAL A 49 -22.24 50.50 19.20
C VAL A 49 -20.99 51.32 18.83
N GLU A 50 -20.30 50.91 17.77
CA GLU A 50 -19.06 51.56 17.33
C GLU A 50 -19.31 52.53 16.16
N ARG A 51 -20.06 52.06 15.17
CA ARG A 51 -20.36 52.80 13.94
C ARG A 51 -21.76 52.45 13.42
N VAL A 52 -22.46 53.45 12.88
CA VAL A 52 -23.77 53.28 12.25
C VAL A 52 -23.79 53.98 10.88
N ASP A 53 -23.97 53.21 9.82
CA ASP A 53 -24.20 53.71 8.48
C ASP A 53 -25.72 53.86 8.24
N ILE A 54 -26.14 55.05 7.83
CA ILE A 54 -27.53 55.40 7.53
C ILE A 54 -27.77 55.11 6.05
N LEU A 55 -28.55 54.08 5.76
CA LEU A 55 -28.86 53.57 4.42
C LEU A 55 -30.35 53.82 4.14
N GLY A 56 -30.74 54.96 3.56
CA GLY A 56 -32.13 55.22 3.13
C GLY A 56 -33.22 54.91 4.19
N ASP A 57 -33.79 53.71 4.12
CA ASP A 57 -34.86 53.14 4.95
C ASP A 57 -34.36 52.32 6.18
N ARG A 58 -33.05 52.08 6.30
CA ARG A 58 -32.43 51.21 7.31
C ARG A 58 -31.15 51.80 7.89
N LEU A 59 -30.81 51.33 9.08
CA LEU A 59 -29.56 51.66 9.77
C LEU A 59 -28.78 50.36 9.89
N ARG A 60 -27.55 50.35 9.39
CA ARG A 60 -26.64 49.22 9.52
C ARG A 60 -25.47 49.63 10.37
N GLY A 61 -25.17 48.88 11.42
CA GLY A 61 -24.12 49.25 12.34
C GLY A 61 -23.23 48.08 12.73
N ARG A 62 -22.09 48.44 13.31
CA ARG A 62 -21.13 47.49 13.88
C ARG A 62 -21.12 47.64 15.39
N MET A 63 -21.23 46.52 16.10
CA MET A 63 -21.14 46.46 17.55
C MET A 63 -19.68 46.58 18.03
N ARG A 64 -19.46 47.35 19.09
CA ARG A 64 -18.17 47.45 19.79
C ARG A 64 -17.97 46.18 20.61
N THR A 65 -17.10 45.28 20.15
CA THR A 65 -16.84 43.98 20.81
C THR A 65 -15.41 43.92 21.34
N ALA A 66 -15.24 43.48 22.59
CA ALA A 66 -13.94 43.24 23.20
C ALA A 66 -13.55 41.75 23.02
N GLY A 67 -12.46 41.48 22.29
CA GLY A 67 -11.87 40.14 22.15
C GLY A 67 -11.81 39.60 20.70
N ALA A 68 -10.83 38.72 20.43
CA ALA A 68 -10.42 38.22 19.10
C ALA A 68 -11.44 37.36 18.31
N GLN A 69 -12.71 37.31 18.73
CA GLN A 69 -13.84 36.84 17.91
C GLN A 69 -14.64 38.00 17.28
N ALA A 70 -14.04 39.19 17.21
CA ALA A 70 -14.63 40.40 16.64
C ALA A 70 -14.47 40.48 15.11
N GLN A 71 -14.99 39.50 14.36
CA GLN A 71 -15.65 39.89 13.12
C GLN A 71 -16.94 40.57 13.55
N GLY A 72 -16.87 41.90 13.66
CA GLY A 72 -17.88 42.73 14.31
C GLY A 72 -19.28 42.35 13.84
N ARG A 73 -20.11 41.88 14.77
CA ARG A 73 -21.50 41.52 14.49
C ARG A 73 -22.17 42.73 13.85
N LEU A 74 -22.43 42.59 12.56
CA LEU A 74 -23.19 43.58 11.79
C LEU A 74 -24.64 43.42 12.20
N PHE A 75 -25.24 44.52 12.64
CA PHE A 75 -26.67 44.55 12.90
C PHE A 75 -27.35 45.49 11.91
N GLU A 76 -28.64 45.23 11.69
CA GLU A 76 -29.51 46.05 10.86
C GLU A 76 -30.80 46.32 11.64
N THR A 77 -31.20 47.59 11.68
CA THR A 77 -32.50 48.02 12.21
C THR A 77 -33.20 48.88 11.17
N ALA A 78 -34.53 48.80 11.12
CA ALA A 78 -35.32 49.73 10.33
C ALA A 78 -35.15 51.16 10.89
N LYS A 79 -35.05 52.15 10.01
CA LYS A 79 -34.97 53.56 10.39
C LYS A 79 -36.37 54.03 10.80
N VAL A 80 -36.53 54.42 12.06
CA VAL A 80 -37.74 55.10 12.56
C VAL A 80 -37.45 56.59 12.59
N GLU A 81 -38.42 57.43 12.18
CA GLU A 81 -38.29 58.89 12.23
C GLU A 81 -38.25 59.37 13.69
N ASP A 82 -37.04 59.49 14.24
CA ASP A 82 -36.78 59.93 15.61
C ASP A 82 -35.89 61.19 15.57
N PRO A 83 -36.46 62.38 15.84
CA PRO A 83 -35.72 63.65 15.81
C PRO A 83 -34.55 63.73 16.81
N GLY A 84 -34.54 62.87 17.85
CA GLY A 84 -33.50 62.84 18.87
C GLY A 84 -32.34 61.85 18.60
N LEU A 85 -32.39 61.10 17.50
CA LEU A 85 -31.45 60.00 17.24
C LEU A 85 -30.02 60.48 17.00
N ILE A 86 -29.83 61.53 16.18
CA ILE A 86 -28.50 62.06 15.86
C ILE A 86 -27.82 62.58 17.13
N LYS A 87 -28.57 63.32 17.96
CA LYS A 87 -28.09 63.82 19.25
C LYS A 87 -27.69 62.68 20.20
N THR A 88 -28.47 61.59 20.23
CA THR A 88 -28.16 60.41 21.06
C THR A 88 -26.91 59.67 20.58
N LEU A 89 -26.65 59.64 19.27
CA LEU A 89 -25.45 59.04 18.67
C LEU A 89 -24.20 59.88 18.92
N GLU A 90 -24.32 61.21 18.87
CA GLU A 90 -23.25 62.16 19.22
C GLU A 90 -22.88 62.09 20.71
N GLU A 91 -23.88 62.10 21.61
CA GLU A 91 -23.68 61.97 23.06
C GLU A 91 -23.01 60.64 23.46
N ALA A 92 -23.26 59.57 22.69
CA ALA A 92 -22.65 58.25 22.90
C ALA A 92 -21.31 58.06 22.16
N GLY A 93 -20.83 59.07 21.42
CA GLY A 93 -19.55 59.01 20.70
C GLY A 93 -19.51 58.00 19.55
N VAL A 94 -20.64 57.74 18.89
CA VAL A 94 -20.77 56.77 17.78
C VAL A 94 -20.51 57.47 16.44
N THR A 95 -19.64 56.89 15.61
CA THR A 95 -19.40 57.42 14.25
C THR A 95 -20.56 57.08 13.32
N PHE A 96 -21.07 58.05 12.56
CA PHE A 96 -22.14 57.80 11.58
C PHE A 96 -21.81 58.38 10.20
N GLN A 97 -22.20 57.65 9.14
CA GLN A 97 -22.02 58.07 7.74
C GLN A 97 -23.27 57.73 6.91
N GLY A 98 -23.58 58.56 5.91
CA GLY A 98 -24.60 58.23 4.91
C GLY A 98 -23.96 57.45 3.77
N GLN A 99 -24.49 56.28 3.43
CA GLN A 99 -24.05 55.52 2.25
C GLN A 99 -25.10 55.61 1.14
N TYR A 100 -24.65 55.93 -0.07
CA TYR A 100 -25.49 55.96 -1.27
C TYR A 100 -25.56 54.55 -1.86
N GLU A 101 -26.73 53.93 -1.83
CA GLU A 101 -26.94 52.67 -2.56
C GLU A 101 -27.13 52.95 -4.05
N PRO A 102 -26.42 52.23 -4.94
CA PRO A 102 -26.63 52.37 -6.37
C PRO A 102 -28.08 52.01 -6.73
N PRO A 103 -28.68 52.67 -7.75
CA PRO A 103 -30.03 52.35 -8.19
C PRO A 103 -30.17 50.86 -8.53
N TRP A 104 -31.31 50.27 -8.16
CA TRP A 104 -31.60 48.83 -8.35
C TRP A 104 -31.31 48.33 -9.77
N VAL A 105 -31.50 49.19 -10.78
CA VAL A 105 -31.23 48.90 -12.20
C VAL A 105 -29.75 48.55 -12.42
N VAL A 106 -28.83 49.32 -11.82
CA VAL A 106 -27.38 49.12 -11.98
C VAL A 106 -26.95 47.78 -11.37
N THR A 107 -27.46 47.46 -10.18
CA THR A 107 -27.20 46.19 -9.48
C THR A 107 -27.74 44.99 -10.26
N PHE A 108 -28.90 45.13 -10.90
CA PHE A 108 -29.49 44.07 -11.71
C PHE A 108 -28.62 43.74 -12.94
N PHE A 109 -28.18 44.75 -13.69
CA PHE A 109 -27.34 44.54 -14.87
C PHE A 109 -25.95 43.99 -14.53
N SER A 110 -25.31 44.49 -13.48
CA SER A 110 -23.97 44.01 -13.09
C SER A 110 -23.98 42.58 -12.54
N THR A 111 -25.01 42.21 -11.78
CA THR A 111 -25.07 40.92 -11.10
C THR A 111 -25.59 39.81 -12.00
N TRP A 112 -26.56 40.10 -12.88
CA TRP A 112 -27.21 39.07 -13.69
C TRP A 112 -26.77 39.08 -15.16
N VAL A 113 -26.67 40.25 -15.78
CA VAL A 113 -26.45 40.35 -17.24
C VAL A 113 -24.99 40.11 -17.61
N PHE A 114 -24.05 40.69 -16.83
CA PHE A 114 -22.62 40.57 -17.12
C PHE A 114 -22.08 39.13 -17.02
N PRO A 115 -22.40 38.33 -15.98
CA PRO A 115 -21.93 36.94 -15.90
C PRO A 115 -22.53 36.05 -17.00
N LEU A 116 -23.80 36.24 -17.33
CA LEU A 116 -24.46 35.49 -18.40
C LEU A 116 -23.84 35.80 -19.76
N ALA A 117 -23.46 37.06 -20.03
CA ALA A 117 -22.80 37.46 -21.26
C ALA A 117 -21.41 36.82 -21.43
N ILE A 118 -20.62 36.73 -20.35
CA ILE A 118 -19.31 36.04 -20.34
C ILE A 118 -19.48 34.55 -20.61
N LEU A 119 -20.46 33.90 -19.96
CA LEU A 119 -20.73 32.49 -20.18
C LEU A 119 -21.12 32.23 -21.65
N PHE A 120 -21.98 33.08 -22.22
CA PHE A 120 -22.44 32.93 -23.60
C PHE A 120 -21.29 33.10 -24.62
N THR A 121 -20.35 34.01 -24.34
CA THR A 121 -19.17 34.22 -25.19
C THR A 121 -18.18 33.06 -25.11
N ILE A 122 -17.91 32.52 -23.91
CA ILE A 122 -17.09 31.31 -23.73
C ILE A 122 -17.74 30.12 -24.44
N TYR A 123 -19.05 29.94 -24.27
CA TYR A 123 -19.79 28.85 -24.89
C TYR A 123 -19.77 28.94 -26.42
N ALA A 124 -19.97 30.14 -26.99
CA ALA A 124 -19.87 30.37 -28.43
C ALA A 124 -18.45 30.11 -28.97
N PHE A 125 -17.41 30.43 -28.19
CA PHE A 125 -16.02 30.16 -28.55
C PHE A 125 -15.70 28.66 -28.55
N VAL A 126 -16.14 27.92 -27.54
CA VAL A 126 -15.94 26.45 -27.45
C VAL A 126 -16.65 25.73 -28.59
N LEU A 127 -17.89 26.10 -28.91
CA LEU A 127 -18.63 25.52 -30.03
C LEU A 127 -18.00 25.83 -31.39
N ARG A 128 -17.37 26.99 -31.56
CA ARG A 128 -16.62 27.30 -32.78
C ARG A 128 -15.35 26.47 -32.93
N LYS A 129 -14.76 26.01 -31.82
CA LYS A 129 -13.54 25.22 -31.80
C LYS A 129 -13.80 23.71 -31.87
N MET A 130 -14.98 23.23 -31.46
CA MET A 130 -15.43 21.84 -31.60
C MET A 130 -16.30 21.70 -32.85
N GLY A 131 -15.74 21.16 -33.94
CA GLY A 131 -16.46 20.97 -35.20
C GLY A 131 -17.73 20.11 -35.06
N PRO A 132 -18.74 20.29 -35.94
CA PRO A 132 -20.00 19.57 -35.89
C PRO A 132 -19.79 18.10 -36.29
N GLY A 133 -19.50 17.24 -35.30
CA GLY A 133 -19.31 15.81 -35.50
C GLY A 133 -18.40 15.12 -34.47
N GLN A 134 -17.56 15.87 -33.76
CA GLN A 134 -16.70 15.35 -32.69
C GLN A 134 -17.37 15.57 -31.32
N GLY A 135 -18.55 14.96 -31.16
CA GLY A 135 -19.24 14.91 -29.87
C GLY A 135 -18.58 13.88 -28.93
N VAL A 136 -18.79 14.10 -27.64
CA VAL A 136 -18.45 13.32 -26.42
C VAL A 136 -18.47 11.76 -26.56
N MET A 137 -19.04 11.20 -27.62
CA MET A 137 -19.11 9.77 -27.95
C MET A 137 -17.76 9.13 -28.37
N ALA A 138 -16.71 9.90 -28.66
CA ALA A 138 -15.40 9.36 -29.02
C ALA A 138 -14.55 8.91 -27.80
N PHE A 139 -14.96 9.22 -26.58
CA PHE A 139 -14.18 8.96 -25.36
C PHE A 139 -14.16 7.48 -24.92
N GLY A 140 -15.00 6.61 -25.52
CA GLY A 140 -15.13 5.19 -25.13
C GLY A 140 -14.53 4.17 -26.12
N ARG A 141 -13.84 4.59 -27.17
CA ARG A 141 -13.30 3.69 -28.23
C ARG A 141 -11.78 3.72 -28.36
N ASN A 142 -11.05 3.94 -27.27
CA ASN A 142 -9.62 3.66 -27.31
C ASN A 142 -9.43 2.15 -27.10
N LYS A 143 -9.36 1.41 -28.21
CA LYS A 143 -8.98 -0.01 -28.20
C LYS A 143 -7.60 -0.11 -27.56
N ALA A 144 -7.52 -0.58 -26.32
CA ALA A 144 -6.24 -0.95 -25.72
C ALA A 144 -5.57 -1.93 -26.69
N LYS A 145 -4.36 -1.60 -27.17
CA LYS A 145 -3.57 -2.51 -27.99
C LYS A 145 -3.11 -3.64 -27.08
N ILE A 146 -3.85 -4.74 -27.07
CA ILE A 146 -3.46 -5.95 -26.34
C ILE A 146 -2.28 -6.55 -27.11
N TYR A 147 -1.08 -6.45 -26.54
CA TYR A 147 0.13 -6.96 -27.15
C TYR A 147 0.12 -8.50 -27.05
N ALA A 148 -0.09 -9.16 -28.19
CA ALA A 148 0.16 -10.59 -28.31
C ALA A 148 1.64 -10.78 -28.67
N GLU A 149 2.43 -11.30 -27.73
CA GLU A 149 3.81 -11.70 -28.02
C GLU A 149 3.75 -13.00 -28.84
N LYS A 150 4.20 -12.93 -30.10
CA LYS A 150 4.42 -14.11 -30.93
C LYS A 150 5.83 -14.64 -30.66
N GLY A 151 5.92 -15.86 -30.13
CA GLY A 151 7.20 -16.54 -29.87
C GLY A 151 7.91 -16.00 -28.63
N VAL A 152 7.38 -16.34 -27.46
CA VAL A 152 8.02 -16.03 -26.17
C VAL A 152 9.38 -16.74 -26.14
N GLY A 153 10.47 -15.97 -26.02
CA GLY A 153 11.85 -16.50 -26.02
C GLY A 153 12.27 -17.17 -24.71
N VAL A 154 11.40 -17.17 -23.69
CA VAL A 154 11.66 -17.73 -22.36
C VAL A 154 11.15 -19.17 -22.30
N ARG A 155 11.95 -20.09 -21.77
CA ARG A 155 11.60 -21.51 -21.59
C ARG A 155 11.73 -21.92 -20.12
N PHE A 156 11.32 -23.15 -19.78
CA PHE A 156 11.51 -23.68 -18.42
C PHE A 156 12.97 -23.77 -17.99
N THR A 157 13.92 -23.79 -18.93
CA THR A 157 15.36 -23.72 -18.64
C THR A 157 15.81 -22.37 -18.07
N ASP A 158 15.06 -21.31 -18.32
CA ASP A 158 15.37 -19.95 -17.85
C ASP A 158 14.73 -19.65 -16.49
N VAL A 159 13.91 -20.57 -15.97
CA VAL A 159 13.26 -20.49 -14.66
C VAL A 159 13.90 -21.52 -13.74
N ALA A 160 14.28 -21.12 -12.53
CA ALA A 160 15.01 -21.96 -11.58
C ALA A 160 14.36 -21.93 -10.20
N GLY A 161 14.55 -22.98 -9.40
CA GLY A 161 14.13 -23.04 -7.99
C GLY A 161 12.63 -23.12 -7.73
N VAL A 162 11.84 -23.57 -8.71
CA VAL A 162 10.37 -23.76 -8.62
C VAL A 162 9.98 -25.05 -9.35
N ASP A 163 10.65 -26.15 -9.02
CA ASP A 163 10.58 -27.38 -9.81
C ASP A 163 9.22 -28.09 -9.66
N GLU A 164 8.60 -28.05 -8.47
CA GLU A 164 7.24 -28.57 -8.24
C GLU A 164 6.21 -27.81 -9.09
N ALA A 165 6.31 -26.49 -9.14
CA ALA A 165 5.42 -25.65 -9.95
C ALA A 165 5.60 -25.91 -11.45
N LYS A 166 6.83 -26.20 -11.91
CA LYS A 166 7.10 -26.59 -13.31
C LYS A 166 6.48 -27.93 -13.65
N GLU A 167 6.56 -28.92 -12.77
CA GLU A 167 5.95 -30.23 -12.99
C GLU A 167 4.43 -30.12 -13.14
N GLU A 168 3.77 -29.37 -12.26
CA GLU A 168 2.33 -29.11 -12.37
C GLU A 168 1.95 -28.39 -13.67
N LEU A 169 2.72 -27.38 -14.06
CA LEU A 169 2.48 -26.63 -15.29
C LEU A 169 2.90 -27.39 -16.55
N ALA A 170 3.73 -28.43 -16.45
CA ALA A 170 4.08 -29.29 -17.58
C ALA A 170 2.86 -30.04 -18.13
N GLU A 171 1.88 -30.37 -17.28
CA GLU A 171 0.59 -30.93 -17.73
C GLU A 171 -0.17 -29.95 -18.64
N VAL A 172 -0.16 -28.66 -18.28
CA VAL A 172 -0.80 -27.59 -19.07
C VAL A 172 -0.11 -27.44 -20.42
N VAL A 173 1.22 -27.52 -20.44
CA VAL A 173 2.04 -27.51 -21.66
C VAL A 173 1.74 -28.74 -22.53
N ASP A 174 1.71 -29.94 -21.96
CA ASP A 174 1.43 -31.18 -22.71
C ASP A 174 0.04 -31.13 -23.33
N PHE A 175 -0.95 -30.59 -22.61
CA PHE A 175 -2.28 -30.39 -23.17
C PHE A 175 -2.28 -29.42 -24.36
N LEU A 176 -1.61 -28.27 -24.25
CA LEU A 176 -1.54 -27.30 -25.36
C LEU A 176 -0.83 -27.86 -26.59
N LYS A 177 0.13 -28.78 -26.41
CA LYS A 177 0.81 -29.49 -27.50
C LYS A 177 -0.04 -30.63 -28.06
N ASN A 178 -0.73 -31.40 -27.20
CA ASN A 178 -1.39 -32.66 -27.52
C ASN A 178 -2.84 -32.74 -26.98
N PRO A 179 -3.76 -31.86 -27.40
CA PRO A 179 -5.10 -31.76 -26.81
C PRO A 179 -5.97 -33.01 -27.03
N ASP A 180 -5.82 -33.68 -28.18
CA ASP A 180 -6.62 -34.86 -28.56
C ASP A 180 -6.46 -36.04 -27.59
N ARG A 181 -5.29 -36.16 -26.95
CA ARG A 181 -4.97 -37.23 -26.00
C ARG A 181 -5.92 -37.18 -24.79
N TYR A 182 -6.22 -35.98 -24.31
CA TYR A 182 -7.07 -35.74 -23.14
C TYR A 182 -8.55 -35.76 -23.52
N LEU A 183 -8.92 -35.15 -24.65
CA LEU A 183 -10.30 -35.07 -25.13
C LEU A 183 -10.88 -36.46 -25.45
N ARG A 184 -10.09 -37.37 -26.02
CA ARG A 184 -10.53 -38.74 -26.34
C ARG A 184 -10.96 -39.55 -25.12
N LEU A 185 -10.37 -39.27 -23.96
CA LEU A 185 -10.68 -39.96 -22.70
C LEU A 185 -11.76 -39.24 -21.89
N GLY A 186 -12.35 -38.17 -22.42
CA GLY A 186 -13.34 -37.35 -21.71
C GLY A 186 -12.75 -36.50 -20.58
N GLY A 187 -11.43 -36.27 -20.61
CA GLY A 187 -10.74 -35.43 -19.63
C GLY A 187 -11.28 -33.99 -19.66
N LYS A 188 -11.54 -33.42 -18.48
CA LYS A 188 -11.92 -32.02 -18.32
C LYS A 188 -10.67 -31.19 -18.08
N ILE A 189 -10.52 -30.15 -18.88
CA ILE A 189 -9.33 -29.30 -18.88
C ILE A 189 -9.55 -28.15 -17.89
N PRO A 190 -8.53 -27.79 -17.08
CA PRO A 190 -8.62 -26.61 -16.24
C PRO A 190 -8.77 -25.37 -17.12
N ARG A 191 -9.83 -24.59 -16.87
CA ARG A 191 -10.09 -23.34 -17.61
C ARG A 191 -9.13 -22.24 -17.17
N GLY A 192 -8.74 -22.27 -15.90
CA GLY A 192 -7.90 -21.29 -15.27
C GLY A 192 -6.95 -21.92 -14.27
N VAL A 193 -5.68 -21.51 -14.32
CA VAL A 193 -4.67 -21.87 -13.31
C VAL A 193 -4.27 -20.60 -12.57
N LEU A 194 -4.36 -20.64 -11.25
CA LEU A 194 -3.95 -19.53 -10.38
C LEU A 194 -2.58 -19.84 -9.78
N LEU A 195 -1.59 -19.01 -10.11
CA LEU A 195 -0.27 -19.00 -9.51
C LEU A 195 -0.31 -18.19 -8.22
N VAL A 196 -0.10 -18.87 -7.09
CA VAL A 196 -0.17 -18.28 -5.75
C VAL A 196 1.21 -18.26 -5.15
N GLY A 197 1.62 -17.15 -4.52
CA GLY A 197 2.83 -17.15 -3.70
C GLY A 197 3.36 -15.76 -3.42
N PRO A 198 4.45 -15.62 -2.64
CA PRO A 198 5.02 -14.32 -2.29
C PRO A 198 5.49 -13.52 -3.52
N PRO A 199 5.57 -12.18 -3.44
CA PRO A 199 6.11 -11.37 -4.53
C PRO A 199 7.57 -11.74 -4.82
N GLY A 200 7.99 -11.57 -6.07
CA GLY A 200 9.38 -11.81 -6.47
C GLY A 200 9.77 -13.28 -6.73
N CYS A 201 8.86 -14.25 -6.57
CA CYS A 201 9.15 -15.67 -6.84
C CYS A 201 9.00 -16.08 -8.32
N GLY A 202 8.99 -15.11 -9.25
CA GLY A 202 9.02 -15.41 -10.69
C GLY A 202 7.70 -15.90 -11.31
N LYS A 203 6.54 -15.64 -10.70
CA LYS A 203 5.21 -16.04 -11.25
C LYS A 203 5.00 -15.61 -12.70
N THR A 204 5.29 -14.34 -13.02
CA THR A 204 5.20 -13.78 -14.38
C THR A 204 6.24 -14.36 -15.33
N LEU A 205 7.43 -14.73 -14.84
CA LEU A 205 8.46 -15.37 -15.63
C LEU A 205 8.07 -16.82 -15.96
N LEU A 206 7.50 -17.53 -14.98
CA LEU A 206 7.01 -18.90 -15.12
C LEU A 206 5.85 -18.98 -16.13
N SER A 207 4.89 -18.06 -16.08
CA SER A 207 3.78 -18.04 -17.05
C SER A 207 4.27 -17.81 -18.49
N ARG A 208 5.28 -16.95 -18.68
CA ARG A 208 5.95 -16.77 -19.98
C ARG A 208 6.67 -18.04 -20.44
N ALA A 209 7.36 -18.72 -19.52
CA ALA A 209 8.04 -19.98 -19.81
C ALA A 209 7.06 -21.10 -20.24
N VAL A 210 5.88 -21.18 -19.62
CA VAL A 210 4.81 -22.11 -20.04
C VAL A 210 4.41 -21.86 -21.50
N ALA A 211 4.21 -20.59 -21.88
CA ALA A 211 3.84 -20.23 -23.25
C ALA A 211 4.96 -20.52 -24.26
N GLY A 212 6.21 -20.21 -23.92
CA GLY A 212 7.38 -20.50 -24.75
C GLY A 212 7.62 -21.99 -24.91
N GLU A 213 7.39 -22.79 -23.86
CA GLU A 213 7.52 -24.23 -23.92
C GLU A 213 6.39 -24.87 -24.74
N ALA A 214 5.16 -24.39 -24.61
CA ALA A 214 4.02 -24.82 -25.42
C ALA A 214 4.08 -24.32 -26.89
N GLY A 215 4.86 -23.26 -27.17
CA GLY A 215 4.97 -22.67 -28.50
C GLY A 215 3.71 -21.91 -28.95
N VAL A 216 2.93 -21.38 -28.01
CA VAL A 216 1.65 -20.71 -28.27
C VAL A 216 1.75 -19.19 -28.11
N SER A 217 0.74 -18.44 -28.58
CA SER A 217 0.71 -16.99 -28.38
C SER A 217 0.51 -16.65 -26.89
N PHE A 218 1.20 -15.62 -26.41
CA PHE A 218 1.09 -15.15 -25.03
C PHE A 218 0.48 -13.74 -24.98
N PHE A 219 -0.62 -13.60 -24.24
CA PHE A 219 -1.25 -12.33 -23.95
C PHE A 219 -1.01 -12.01 -22.48
N SER A 220 -0.40 -10.87 -22.18
CA SER A 220 -0.15 -10.42 -20.80
C SER A 220 -0.93 -9.15 -20.53
N ILE A 221 -1.63 -9.10 -19.41
CA ILE A 221 -2.32 -7.91 -18.90
C ILE A 221 -2.19 -7.84 -17.38
N SER A 222 -2.04 -6.64 -16.82
CA SER A 222 -2.14 -6.47 -15.37
C SER A 222 -3.60 -6.27 -14.95
N GLY A 223 -4.01 -6.88 -13.84
CA GLY A 223 -5.32 -6.73 -13.22
C GLY A 223 -5.64 -5.27 -12.90
N SER A 224 -4.63 -4.46 -12.60
CA SER A 224 -4.79 -3.02 -12.35
C SER A 224 -5.17 -2.21 -13.60
N GLU A 225 -4.90 -2.70 -14.82
CA GLU A 225 -5.31 -2.03 -16.07
C GLU A 225 -6.82 -2.05 -16.30
N PHE A 226 -7.54 -2.88 -15.56
CA PHE A 226 -8.99 -3.01 -15.67
C PHE A 226 -9.76 -2.13 -14.68
N VAL A 227 -9.07 -1.50 -13.73
CA VAL A 227 -9.66 -0.61 -12.73
C VAL A 227 -9.50 0.83 -13.21
N GLU A 228 -10.57 1.42 -13.73
CA GLU A 228 -10.55 2.78 -14.25
C GLU A 228 -11.68 3.67 -13.68
N MET A 229 -11.53 4.98 -13.81
CA MET A 229 -12.50 5.95 -13.28
C MET A 229 -13.86 5.93 -14.00
N PHE A 230 -13.95 5.32 -15.19
CA PHE A 230 -15.17 5.29 -15.98
C PHE A 230 -15.86 3.92 -15.90
N VAL A 231 -17.09 3.93 -15.40
CA VAL A 231 -17.93 2.74 -15.25
C VAL A 231 -18.07 2.00 -16.57
N GLY A 232 -17.86 0.68 -16.55
CA GLY A 232 -18.09 -0.23 -17.68
C GLY A 232 -16.95 -0.33 -18.69
N MET A 233 -15.88 0.47 -18.58
CA MET A 233 -14.73 0.34 -19.47
C MET A 233 -13.90 -0.92 -19.17
N GLY A 234 -13.70 -1.26 -17.90
CA GLY A 234 -13.05 -2.52 -17.51
C GLY A 234 -13.75 -3.75 -18.09
N ALA A 235 -15.08 -3.84 -17.92
CA ALA A 235 -15.89 -4.92 -18.50
C ALA A 235 -15.83 -4.98 -20.04
N ALA A 236 -15.74 -3.84 -20.74
CA ALA A 236 -15.55 -3.84 -22.19
C ALA A 236 -14.17 -4.39 -22.59
N ARG A 237 -13.11 -4.05 -21.85
CA ARG A 237 -11.75 -4.58 -22.08
C ARG A 237 -11.67 -6.08 -21.86
N VAL A 238 -12.34 -6.60 -20.83
CA VAL A 238 -12.42 -8.04 -20.58
C VAL A 238 -13.03 -8.75 -21.80
N ARG A 239 -14.17 -8.25 -22.32
CA ARG A 239 -14.79 -8.81 -23.54
C ARG A 239 -13.85 -8.78 -24.74
N ASP A 240 -13.18 -7.66 -24.98
CA ASP A 240 -12.26 -7.50 -26.10
C ASP A 240 -11.01 -8.39 -25.98
N LEU A 241 -10.51 -8.61 -24.76
CA LEU A 241 -9.40 -9.54 -24.47
C LEU A 241 -9.77 -10.98 -24.84
N PHE A 242 -10.92 -11.45 -24.35
CA PHE A 242 -11.39 -12.81 -24.62
C PHE A 242 -11.71 -13.03 -26.10
N ALA A 243 -12.32 -12.05 -26.77
CA ALA A 243 -12.57 -12.12 -28.21
C ALA A 243 -11.26 -12.29 -29.01
N GLN A 244 -10.22 -11.53 -28.67
CA GLN A 244 -8.91 -11.63 -29.32
C GLN A 244 -8.17 -12.93 -28.99
N ALA A 245 -8.29 -13.43 -27.76
CA ALA A 245 -7.70 -14.70 -27.35
C ALA A 245 -8.32 -15.88 -28.11
N VAL A 246 -9.65 -15.88 -28.28
CA VAL A 246 -10.37 -16.91 -29.04
C VAL A 246 -10.00 -16.87 -30.53
N GLU A 247 -9.76 -15.68 -31.10
CA GLU A 247 -9.34 -15.54 -32.50
C GLU A 247 -7.92 -16.09 -32.75
N LYS A 248 -7.01 -15.93 -31.77
CA LYS A 248 -5.62 -16.38 -31.87
C LYS A 248 -5.33 -17.71 -31.17
N ALA A 249 -6.36 -18.50 -30.89
CA ALA A 249 -6.22 -19.79 -30.25
C ALA A 249 -5.44 -20.78 -31.14
N PRO A 250 -4.57 -21.65 -30.58
CA PRO A 250 -4.28 -21.83 -29.16
C PRO A 250 -3.39 -20.72 -28.58
N CYS A 251 -3.73 -20.26 -27.37
CA CYS A 251 -3.00 -19.19 -26.69
C CYS A 251 -3.15 -19.26 -25.17
N ILE A 252 -2.26 -18.55 -24.48
CA ILE A 252 -2.33 -18.32 -23.03
C ILE A 252 -2.68 -16.86 -22.77
N VAL A 253 -3.67 -16.64 -21.91
CA VAL A 253 -4.03 -15.34 -21.37
C VAL A 253 -3.52 -15.25 -19.94
N PHE A 254 -2.54 -14.39 -19.70
CA PHE A 254 -1.95 -14.15 -18.39
C PHE A 254 -2.49 -12.85 -17.78
N ILE A 255 -3.07 -12.95 -16.58
CA ILE A 255 -3.54 -11.83 -15.77
C ILE A 255 -2.66 -11.72 -14.53
N ASP A 256 -1.77 -10.73 -14.50
CA ASP A 256 -0.98 -10.42 -13.29
C ASP A 256 -1.83 -9.64 -12.28
N GLU A 257 -1.43 -9.62 -11.00
CA GLU A 257 -2.13 -8.87 -9.93
C GLU A 257 -3.66 -9.09 -9.93
N LEU A 258 -4.10 -10.35 -10.00
CA LEU A 258 -5.53 -10.68 -10.05
C LEU A 258 -6.29 -10.09 -8.85
N ASP A 259 -5.62 -9.87 -7.72
CA ASP A 259 -6.17 -9.26 -6.51
C ASP A 259 -6.64 -7.81 -6.70
N ALA A 260 -6.14 -7.08 -7.70
CA ALA A 260 -6.65 -5.75 -8.05
C ALA A 260 -8.13 -5.80 -8.50
N LEU A 261 -8.52 -6.88 -9.19
CA LEU A 261 -9.88 -7.13 -9.68
C LEU A 261 -10.70 -8.00 -8.72
N GLY A 262 -10.04 -9.04 -8.19
CA GLY A 262 -10.66 -10.14 -7.48
C GLY A 262 -10.94 -9.87 -6.01
N LYS A 263 -10.65 -8.67 -5.48
CA LYS A 263 -10.83 -8.39 -4.06
C LYS A 263 -12.29 -8.62 -3.62
N ALA A 264 -12.47 -9.49 -2.62
CA ALA A 264 -13.75 -9.81 -2.01
C ALA A 264 -14.50 -8.55 -1.59
N ARG A 265 -15.84 -8.63 -1.68
CA ARG A 265 -16.75 -7.53 -1.38
C ARG A 265 -16.53 -7.06 0.06
N GLY A 266 -16.14 -5.81 0.24
CA GLY A 266 -15.98 -5.17 1.55
C GLY A 266 -17.06 -4.13 1.75
N MET A 267 -17.54 -3.99 2.99
CA MET A 267 -18.60 -3.05 3.40
C MET A 267 -18.15 -1.57 3.38
N SER A 268 -17.21 -1.20 2.52
CA SER A 268 -16.68 0.17 2.37
C SER A 268 -17.50 1.03 1.39
N GLY A 269 -18.67 0.53 0.99
CA GLY A 269 -19.53 1.06 -0.08
C GLY A 269 -20.40 2.26 0.27
N ILE A 270 -20.00 3.15 1.19
CA ILE A 270 -20.73 4.41 1.38
C ILE A 270 -20.33 5.46 0.32
N MET A 271 -19.26 5.22 -0.45
CA MET A 271 -18.80 6.15 -1.48
C MET A 271 -18.32 5.44 -2.77
N GLY A 272 -19.27 5.07 -3.64
CA GLY A 272 -19.18 4.98 -5.12
C GLY A 272 -18.05 4.25 -5.85
N GLY A 273 -17.03 3.69 -5.18
CA GLY A 273 -15.84 3.11 -5.83
C GLY A 273 -15.89 1.60 -6.08
N HIS A 274 -16.91 0.90 -5.57
CA HIS A 274 -17.00 -0.57 -5.67
C HIS A 274 -17.67 -1.06 -6.96
N ASP A 275 -18.56 -0.27 -7.55
CA ASP A 275 -19.44 -0.72 -8.63
C ASP A 275 -18.69 -1.08 -9.93
N GLU A 276 -17.61 -0.36 -10.24
CA GLU A 276 -16.82 -0.58 -11.46
C GLU A 276 -15.99 -1.88 -11.38
N ARG A 277 -15.28 -2.09 -10.28
CA ARG A 277 -14.50 -3.31 -10.04
C ARG A 277 -15.41 -4.54 -10.03
N GLU A 278 -16.55 -4.46 -9.35
CA GLU A 278 -17.52 -5.56 -9.30
C GLU A 278 -18.10 -5.89 -10.66
N GLN A 279 -18.43 -4.88 -11.47
CA GLN A 279 -18.90 -5.09 -12.83
C GLN A 279 -17.84 -5.79 -13.69
N THR A 280 -16.59 -5.35 -13.60
CA THR A 280 -15.49 -5.93 -14.36
C THR A 280 -15.17 -7.37 -13.91
N LEU A 281 -15.20 -7.63 -12.61
CA LEU A 281 -15.05 -8.98 -12.06
C LEU A 281 -16.17 -9.91 -12.54
N ASN A 282 -17.43 -9.48 -12.46
CA ASN A 282 -18.55 -10.27 -12.95
C ASN A 282 -18.44 -10.57 -14.45
N GLN A 283 -17.96 -9.61 -15.25
CA GLN A 283 -17.72 -9.85 -16.66
C GLN A 283 -16.64 -10.91 -16.88
N LEU A 284 -15.54 -10.88 -16.11
CA LEU A 284 -14.49 -11.90 -16.18
C LEU A 284 -15.06 -13.29 -15.88
N LEU A 285 -15.90 -13.41 -14.84
CA LEU A 285 -16.57 -14.67 -14.49
C LEU A 285 -17.48 -15.19 -15.62
N VAL A 286 -18.24 -14.30 -16.26
CA VAL A 286 -19.11 -14.65 -17.40
C VAL A 286 -18.30 -15.14 -18.60
N GLU A 287 -17.19 -14.46 -18.92
CA GLU A 287 -16.31 -14.90 -20.00
C GLU A 287 -15.69 -16.27 -19.70
N MET A 288 -15.20 -16.48 -18.46
CA MET A 288 -14.60 -17.75 -18.03
C MET A 288 -15.57 -18.94 -18.14
N ASP A 289 -16.82 -18.74 -17.73
CA ASP A 289 -17.87 -19.75 -17.82
C ASP A 289 -18.32 -19.97 -19.29
N GLY A 290 -18.16 -18.96 -20.15
CA GLY A 290 -18.73 -18.90 -21.51
C GLY A 290 -17.89 -19.47 -22.65
N PHE A 291 -16.56 -19.54 -22.54
CA PHE A 291 -15.71 -19.99 -23.67
C PHE A 291 -15.56 -21.51 -23.75
N ASP A 292 -15.35 -22.04 -24.96
CA ASP A 292 -15.16 -23.48 -25.20
C ASP A 292 -13.70 -23.89 -24.98
N THR A 293 -13.45 -24.76 -24.00
CA THR A 293 -12.11 -25.28 -23.66
C THR A 293 -11.47 -26.05 -24.81
N ARG A 294 -12.26 -26.56 -25.76
CA ARG A 294 -11.75 -27.30 -26.94
C ARG A 294 -10.94 -26.42 -27.89
N LYS A 295 -11.08 -25.09 -27.83
CA LYS A 295 -10.32 -24.18 -28.67
C LYS A 295 -8.85 -24.01 -28.24
N GLY A 296 -8.46 -24.53 -27.07
CA GLY A 296 -7.08 -24.44 -26.59
C GLY A 296 -6.70 -23.06 -26.04
N VAL A 297 -7.65 -22.38 -25.39
CA VAL A 297 -7.40 -21.14 -24.64
C VAL A 297 -7.31 -21.47 -23.16
N ILE A 298 -6.22 -21.05 -22.52
CA ILE A 298 -5.99 -21.27 -21.08
C ILE A 298 -5.71 -19.94 -20.41
N ILE A 299 -6.34 -19.72 -19.26
CA ILE A 299 -6.11 -18.53 -18.44
C ILE A 299 -5.12 -18.87 -17.35
N LEU A 300 -4.04 -18.11 -17.27
CA LEU A 300 -3.12 -18.10 -16.13
C LEU A 300 -3.34 -16.80 -15.37
N ALA A 301 -3.41 -16.85 -14.05
CA ALA A 301 -3.44 -15.65 -13.24
C ALA A 301 -2.41 -15.72 -12.12
N ALA A 302 -1.88 -14.57 -11.68
CA ALA A 302 -0.97 -14.51 -10.54
C ALA A 302 -1.56 -13.65 -9.42
N THR A 303 -1.35 -14.07 -8.18
CA THR A 303 -1.66 -13.26 -7.00
C THR A 303 -0.60 -13.44 -5.92
N ASN A 304 -0.38 -12.37 -5.16
CA ASN A 304 0.43 -12.42 -3.93
C ASN A 304 -0.43 -12.66 -2.69
N ARG A 305 -1.77 -12.58 -2.83
CA ARG A 305 -2.73 -12.51 -1.73
C ARG A 305 -3.97 -13.34 -2.04
N PRO A 306 -3.87 -14.68 -2.00
CA PRO A 306 -5.01 -15.55 -2.30
C PRO A 306 -6.19 -15.34 -1.34
N GLU A 307 -5.93 -14.91 -0.11
CA GLU A 307 -6.91 -14.74 0.96
C GLU A 307 -7.92 -13.61 0.71
N ILE A 308 -7.54 -12.60 -0.08
CA ILE A 308 -8.44 -11.48 -0.40
C ILE A 308 -9.27 -11.71 -1.66
N LEU A 309 -9.03 -12.79 -2.39
CA LEU A 309 -9.75 -13.08 -3.63
C LEU A 309 -11.19 -13.52 -3.35
N ASP A 310 -12.11 -13.14 -4.24
CA ASP A 310 -13.49 -13.58 -4.21
C ASP A 310 -13.55 -15.09 -4.44
N SER A 311 -14.17 -15.80 -3.51
CA SER A 311 -14.44 -17.24 -3.58
C SER A 311 -15.08 -17.68 -4.90
N ALA A 312 -15.79 -16.79 -5.60
CA ALA A 312 -16.38 -17.04 -6.90
C ALA A 312 -15.33 -17.37 -7.97
N LEU A 313 -14.12 -16.77 -7.91
CA LEU A 313 -13.03 -17.04 -8.84
C LEU A 313 -12.47 -18.46 -8.68
N LEU A 314 -12.49 -18.99 -7.46
CA LEU A 314 -11.90 -20.29 -7.10
C LEU A 314 -12.86 -21.48 -7.29
N ARG A 315 -14.07 -21.24 -7.82
CA ARG A 315 -15.05 -22.32 -8.04
C ARG A 315 -14.66 -23.19 -9.24
N PRO A 316 -15.03 -24.49 -9.23
CA PRO A 316 -14.79 -25.38 -10.37
C PRO A 316 -15.32 -24.78 -11.69
N GLY A 317 -14.50 -24.85 -12.75
CA GLY A 317 -14.78 -24.22 -14.04
C GLY A 317 -14.23 -22.81 -14.22
N ARG A 318 -13.54 -22.25 -13.21
CA ARG A 318 -12.85 -20.95 -13.29
C ARG A 318 -11.37 -21.15 -13.01
N PHE A 319 -10.86 -20.66 -11.87
CA PHE A 319 -9.52 -21.00 -11.38
C PHE A 319 -9.60 -22.26 -10.54
N ASP A 320 -9.79 -23.38 -11.22
CA ASP A 320 -9.97 -24.70 -10.61
C ASP A 320 -8.65 -25.37 -10.21
N ARG A 321 -7.53 -24.93 -10.79
CA ARG A 321 -6.18 -25.35 -10.37
C ARG A 321 -5.42 -24.21 -9.72
N GLN A 322 -4.80 -24.49 -8.58
CA GLN A 322 -3.94 -23.55 -7.87
C GLN A 322 -2.55 -24.16 -7.81
N VAL A 323 -1.57 -23.44 -8.32
CA VAL A 323 -0.17 -23.85 -8.31
C VAL A 323 0.57 -22.92 -7.36
N LEU A 324 1.18 -23.50 -6.34
CA LEU A 324 1.94 -22.76 -5.34
C LEU A 324 3.34 -22.47 -5.88
N VAL A 325 3.77 -21.21 -5.79
CA VAL A 325 5.07 -20.70 -6.21
C VAL A 325 5.72 -20.05 -5.00
N ASP A 326 6.33 -20.89 -4.18
CA ASP A 326 6.95 -20.48 -2.93
C ASP A 326 8.34 -19.88 -3.11
N ARG A 327 8.92 -19.45 -1.99
CA ARG A 327 10.31 -19.00 -1.96
C ARG A 327 11.23 -20.20 -2.22
N PRO A 328 12.35 -19.97 -2.94
CA PRO A 328 13.27 -21.04 -3.28
C PRO A 328 13.98 -21.60 -2.05
N ASP A 329 14.20 -22.90 -2.07
CA ASP A 329 15.08 -23.63 -1.14
C ASP A 329 16.56 -23.34 -1.45
N LEU A 330 17.48 -23.89 -0.66
CA LEU A 330 18.92 -23.66 -0.86
C LEU A 330 19.38 -24.05 -2.27
N GLU A 331 18.91 -25.19 -2.81
CA GLU A 331 19.33 -25.62 -4.15
C GLU A 331 18.70 -24.75 -5.24
N GLY A 332 17.42 -24.38 -5.08
CA GLY A 332 16.75 -23.41 -5.92
C GLY A 332 17.44 -22.05 -5.94
N ARG A 333 17.89 -21.54 -4.79
CA ARG A 333 18.68 -20.29 -4.71
C ARG A 333 19.98 -20.39 -5.50
N LYS A 334 20.71 -21.51 -5.40
CA LYS A 334 21.93 -21.74 -6.21
C LYS A 334 21.62 -21.72 -7.70
N GLN A 335 20.57 -22.41 -8.12
CA GLN A 335 20.16 -22.44 -9.52
C GLN A 335 19.76 -21.04 -10.03
N ILE A 336 18.96 -20.29 -9.25
CA ILE A 336 18.55 -18.93 -9.57
C ILE A 336 19.78 -18.01 -9.68
N LEU A 337 20.70 -18.08 -8.72
CA LEU A 337 21.95 -17.31 -8.77
C LEU A 337 22.76 -17.64 -10.02
N ARG A 338 22.91 -18.93 -10.39
CA ARG A 338 23.60 -19.37 -11.62
C ARG A 338 22.99 -18.75 -12.88
N VAL A 339 21.66 -18.61 -12.94
CA VAL A 339 20.97 -17.93 -14.05
C VAL A 339 21.34 -16.45 -14.08
N HIS A 340 21.28 -15.75 -12.94
CA HIS A 340 21.53 -14.31 -12.88
C HIS A 340 23.01 -13.92 -13.02
N VAL A 341 23.95 -14.78 -12.61
CA VAL A 341 25.39 -14.53 -12.77
C VAL A 341 25.93 -14.86 -14.16
N ARG A 342 25.15 -15.52 -15.02
CA ARG A 342 25.59 -15.96 -16.36
C ARG A 342 26.14 -14.83 -17.23
N ASN A 343 25.59 -13.63 -17.08
CA ASN A 343 25.97 -12.44 -17.84
C ASN A 343 26.91 -11.49 -17.07
N ILE A 344 27.35 -11.88 -15.86
CA ILE A 344 28.23 -11.08 -15.01
C ILE A 344 29.65 -11.63 -15.11
N VAL A 345 30.63 -10.75 -15.29
CA VAL A 345 32.04 -11.13 -15.25
C VAL A 345 32.46 -11.35 -13.80
N LEU A 346 32.59 -12.62 -13.40
CA LEU A 346 32.97 -13.01 -12.05
C LEU A 346 34.49 -13.23 -11.92
N ASP A 347 35.03 -12.88 -10.77
CA ASP A 347 36.38 -13.28 -10.36
C ASP A 347 36.42 -14.80 -10.06
N PRO A 348 37.55 -15.51 -10.32
CA PRO A 348 37.67 -16.95 -10.03
C PRO A 348 37.43 -17.33 -8.56
N GLY A 349 37.58 -16.38 -7.63
CA GLY A 349 37.30 -16.59 -6.19
C GLY A 349 35.81 -16.59 -5.81
N VAL A 350 34.89 -16.31 -6.74
CA VAL A 350 33.45 -16.26 -6.44
C VAL A 350 32.84 -17.66 -6.39
N ASN A 351 32.32 -18.04 -5.22
CA ASN A 351 31.59 -19.29 -5.04
C ASN A 351 30.09 -19.02 -4.87
N VAL A 352 29.29 -19.42 -5.86
CA VAL A 352 27.82 -19.26 -5.88
C VAL A 352 27.13 -20.02 -4.76
N ASP A 353 27.67 -21.19 -4.37
CA ASP A 353 27.08 -22.00 -3.29
C ASP A 353 27.17 -21.26 -1.95
N ARG A 354 28.30 -20.59 -1.70
CA ARG A 354 28.49 -19.74 -0.50
C ARG A 354 27.55 -18.53 -0.48
N ILE A 355 27.22 -17.98 -1.66
CA ILE A 355 26.23 -16.88 -1.79
C ILE A 355 24.81 -17.40 -1.50
N ALA A 356 24.46 -18.59 -1.96
CA ALA A 356 23.15 -19.19 -1.68
C ALA A 356 22.96 -19.51 -0.19
N GLU A 357 24.01 -19.98 0.48
CA GLU A 357 24.03 -20.24 1.93
C GLU A 357 23.85 -18.97 2.75
N MET A 358 24.41 -17.84 2.30
CA MET A 358 24.29 -16.58 3.02
C MET A 358 23.00 -15.80 2.70
N THR A 359 22.12 -16.31 1.83
CA THR A 359 20.89 -15.63 1.39
C THR A 359 19.58 -16.37 1.74
N PRO A 360 19.44 -16.93 2.95
CA PRO A 360 18.23 -17.64 3.36
C PRO A 360 16.99 -16.73 3.33
N GLY A 361 15.87 -17.32 2.94
CA GLY A 361 14.59 -16.62 2.84
C GLY A 361 14.45 -15.55 1.76
N LEU A 362 15.49 -15.26 0.95
CA LEU A 362 15.42 -14.34 -0.18
C LEU A 362 14.59 -14.94 -1.33
N SER A 363 13.79 -14.10 -1.99
CA SER A 363 13.05 -14.48 -3.20
C SER A 363 13.94 -14.47 -4.44
N GLY A 364 13.47 -15.04 -5.55
CA GLY A 364 14.21 -15.00 -6.82
C GLY A 364 14.53 -13.57 -7.30
N ALA A 365 13.60 -12.63 -7.11
CA ALA A 365 13.83 -11.21 -7.40
C ALA A 365 14.86 -10.57 -6.48
N ASP A 366 14.89 -10.96 -5.20
CA ASP A 366 15.91 -10.47 -4.26
C ASP A 366 17.30 -10.99 -4.63
N LEU A 367 17.42 -12.24 -5.07
CA LEU A 367 18.67 -12.82 -5.58
C LEU A 367 19.14 -12.16 -6.88
N ALA A 368 18.20 -11.85 -7.79
CA ALA A 368 18.50 -11.08 -9.00
C ALA A 368 19.02 -9.68 -8.64
N ASN A 369 18.37 -9.02 -7.67
CA ASN A 369 18.79 -7.72 -7.17
C ASN A 369 20.16 -7.77 -6.49
N LEU A 370 20.44 -8.81 -5.69
CA LEU A 370 21.74 -9.05 -5.07
C LEU A 370 22.86 -9.15 -6.11
N ALA A 371 22.65 -9.96 -7.15
CA ALA A 371 23.63 -10.13 -8.23
C ALA A 371 23.87 -8.82 -8.99
N ASN A 372 22.80 -8.06 -9.26
CA ASN A 372 22.89 -6.76 -9.91
C ASN A 372 23.61 -5.71 -9.04
N GLU A 373 23.32 -5.64 -7.74
CA GLU A 373 23.99 -4.75 -6.79
C GLU A 373 25.48 -5.07 -6.66
N ALA A 374 25.86 -6.35 -6.63
CA ALA A 374 27.26 -6.77 -6.65
C ALA A 374 27.97 -6.30 -7.93
N ALA A 375 27.32 -6.43 -9.09
CA ALA A 375 27.85 -5.94 -10.37
C ALA A 375 28.00 -4.41 -10.40
N LEU A 376 26.98 -3.67 -9.92
CA LEU A 376 27.03 -2.21 -9.82
C LEU A 376 28.13 -1.73 -8.88
N ARG A 377 28.41 -2.47 -7.78
CA ARG A 377 29.53 -2.16 -6.88
C ARG A 377 30.87 -2.41 -7.53
N GLY A 378 31.06 -3.56 -8.18
CA GLY A 378 32.27 -3.84 -8.96
C GLY A 378 32.55 -2.73 -9.97
N ALA A 379 31.50 -2.27 -10.68
CA ALA A 379 31.59 -1.15 -11.61
C ALA A 379 31.92 0.18 -10.93
N ARG A 380 31.31 0.51 -9.78
CA ARG A 380 31.61 1.74 -9.01
C ARG A 380 33.05 1.80 -8.52
N HIS A 381 33.63 0.65 -8.18
CA HIS A 381 35.03 0.53 -7.79
C HIS A 381 35.98 0.41 -8.99
N ASN A 382 35.50 0.59 -10.23
CA ASN A 382 36.25 0.43 -11.47
C ASN A 382 36.99 -0.93 -11.58
N ARG A 383 36.37 -2.00 -11.06
CA ARG A 383 36.91 -3.36 -11.17
C ARG A 383 36.49 -3.99 -12.49
N ASN A 384 37.36 -4.84 -13.04
CA ASN A 384 37.10 -5.58 -14.29
C ASN A 384 36.29 -6.87 -14.06
N ALA A 385 36.17 -7.33 -12.82
CA ALA A 385 35.41 -8.51 -12.42
C ALA A 385 34.79 -8.29 -11.04
N VAL A 386 33.63 -8.92 -10.81
CA VAL A 386 32.91 -8.87 -9.54
C VAL A 386 33.52 -9.90 -8.59
N THR A 387 33.88 -9.47 -7.39
CA THR A 387 34.54 -10.30 -6.38
C THR A 387 33.53 -10.83 -5.35
N MET A 388 33.94 -11.80 -4.53
CA MET A 388 33.11 -12.30 -3.44
C MET A 388 32.75 -11.17 -2.45
N GLY A 389 33.67 -10.25 -2.18
CA GLY A 389 33.42 -9.10 -1.29
C GLY A 389 32.30 -8.18 -1.80
N ASP A 390 32.14 -8.03 -3.12
CA ASP A 390 31.05 -7.23 -3.70
C ASP A 390 29.68 -7.85 -3.42
N PHE A 391 29.58 -9.19 -3.43
CA PHE A 391 28.36 -9.92 -3.05
C PHE A 391 28.09 -9.85 -1.55
N GLU A 392 29.13 -9.97 -0.71
CA GLU A 392 29.00 -9.86 0.75
C GLU A 392 28.48 -8.47 1.15
N GLU A 393 29.04 -7.41 0.56
CA GLU A 393 28.59 -6.03 0.79
C GLU A 393 27.20 -5.74 0.20
N ALA A 394 26.86 -6.33 -0.95
CA ALA A 394 25.53 -6.20 -1.54
C ALA A 394 24.48 -6.88 -0.65
N PHE A 395 24.81 -8.06 -0.09
CA PHE A 395 23.95 -8.76 0.85
C PHE A 395 23.78 -7.98 2.15
N GLU A 396 24.84 -7.42 2.73
CA GLU A 396 24.77 -6.56 3.93
C GLU A 396 23.76 -5.43 3.78
N ARG A 397 23.68 -4.82 2.60
CA ARG A 397 22.73 -3.75 2.30
C ARG A 397 21.28 -4.25 2.26
N ILE A 398 21.06 -5.47 1.79
CA ILE A 398 19.73 -6.09 1.67
C ILE A 398 19.27 -6.67 3.02
N ALA A 399 20.19 -7.19 3.82
CA ALA A 399 19.92 -8.04 4.98
C ALA A 399 19.87 -7.31 6.33
N ALA A 400 20.18 -6.02 6.41
CA ALA A 400 20.17 -5.26 7.66
C ALA A 400 18.78 -5.30 8.35
N GLY A 401 18.55 -6.29 9.21
CA GLY A 401 17.29 -6.41 9.95
C GLY A 401 16.89 -7.75 10.61
N THR A 402 17.70 -8.80 10.73
CA THR A 402 17.23 -10.11 11.28
C THR A 402 18.30 -10.81 12.12
N ALA A 403 17.90 -11.57 13.15
CA ALA A 403 18.78 -12.08 14.19
C ALA A 403 19.15 -13.56 14.12
N ASP A 404 20.46 -13.78 13.99
CA ASP A 404 21.19 -15.02 13.65
C ASP A 404 22.71 -14.86 14.00
N PRO A 405 23.61 -15.85 13.87
CA PRO A 405 25.02 -15.67 14.28
C PRO A 405 25.75 -14.51 13.61
N VAL A 406 26.47 -13.73 14.42
CA VAL A 406 27.14 -12.51 13.98
C VAL A 406 28.21 -12.82 12.94
N GLN A 407 27.99 -12.37 11.70
CA GLN A 407 28.95 -12.40 10.60
C GLN A 407 29.85 -11.17 10.60
N LYS A 408 29.32 -10.01 11.01
CA LYS A 408 30.04 -8.74 10.95
C LYS A 408 29.42 -7.72 11.88
N VAL A 409 30.23 -6.87 12.48
CA VAL A 409 29.77 -5.68 13.24
C VAL A 409 30.42 -4.45 12.62
N SER A 410 29.66 -3.38 12.39
CA SER A 410 30.17 -2.13 11.83
C SER A 410 29.53 -0.91 12.49
N ILE A 411 30.33 0.12 12.78
CA ILE A 411 29.90 1.42 13.31
C ILE A 411 29.83 2.50 12.23
N ILE A 412 29.98 2.12 10.96
CA ILE A 412 29.86 3.05 9.85
C ILE A 412 28.37 3.32 9.61
N PRO A 413 27.91 4.59 9.69
CA PRO A 413 26.49 4.91 9.54
C PRO A 413 26.02 4.55 8.12
N ARG A 414 24.91 3.79 8.03
CA ARG A 414 24.30 3.41 6.75
C ARG A 414 22.78 3.58 6.81
N GLY A 415 22.27 4.58 6.09
CA GLY A 415 20.83 4.90 6.00
C GLY A 415 20.36 5.96 6.99
N ILE A 416 19.06 6.24 6.99
CA ILE A 416 18.42 7.19 7.92
C ILE A 416 18.02 6.39 9.17
N GLY A 417 18.70 6.61 10.30
CA GLY A 417 18.33 6.03 11.60
C GLY A 417 19.18 4.85 12.12
N ALA A 418 20.21 4.41 11.39
CA ALA A 418 21.16 3.40 11.88
C ALA A 418 22.58 3.96 11.94
N LEU A 419 23.08 4.19 13.16
CA LEU A 419 24.45 4.68 13.43
C LEU A 419 25.50 3.56 13.39
N GLY A 420 25.07 2.30 13.44
CA GLY A 420 25.88 1.08 13.30
C GLY A 420 24.95 -0.14 13.11
N TYR A 421 25.50 -1.27 12.69
CA TYR A 421 24.71 -2.50 12.49
C TYR A 421 25.52 -3.77 12.77
N THR A 422 24.79 -4.82 13.16
CA THR A 422 25.31 -6.18 13.31
C THR A 422 24.68 -7.05 12.24
N LEU A 423 25.49 -7.62 11.34
CA LEU A 423 25.04 -8.58 10.34
C LEU A 423 25.05 -9.99 10.94
N GLN A 424 23.98 -10.72 10.69
CA GLN A 424 23.71 -12.02 11.28
C GLN A 424 23.42 -13.04 10.16
N ARG A 425 23.99 -14.25 10.24
CA ARG A 425 23.83 -15.35 9.26
C ARG A 425 22.87 -16.41 9.78
N PRO A 426 21.67 -16.55 9.22
CA PRO A 426 20.80 -17.66 9.60
C PRO A 426 21.51 -18.97 9.32
N THR A 427 21.64 -19.81 10.36
CA THR A 427 22.44 -21.04 10.27
C THR A 427 21.69 -22.11 9.44
N GLU A 428 20.36 -22.00 9.34
CA GLU A 428 19.46 -22.89 8.61
C GLU A 428 18.19 -22.11 8.16
N ASP A 429 17.51 -22.55 7.09
CA ASP A 429 16.15 -22.11 6.72
C ASP A 429 15.14 -22.67 7.75
N ARG A 430 15.17 -22.11 8.97
CA ARG A 430 14.37 -22.57 10.11
C ARG A 430 13.01 -21.89 10.14
N TYR A 431 11.96 -22.67 9.86
CA TYR A 431 10.58 -22.22 9.95
C TYR A 431 9.98 -22.31 11.36
N LEU A 432 10.68 -22.97 12.30
CA LEU A 432 10.22 -23.22 13.67
C LEU A 432 11.24 -22.64 14.66
N LEU A 433 10.76 -21.85 15.61
CA LEU A 433 11.56 -21.25 16.68
C LEU A 433 11.05 -21.75 18.03
N SER A 434 11.97 -22.17 18.90
CA SER A 434 11.67 -22.52 20.28
C SER A 434 11.50 -21.27 21.15
N ARG A 435 10.84 -21.42 22.30
CA ARG A 435 10.68 -20.35 23.28
C ARG A 435 12.02 -19.74 23.71
N SER A 436 13.01 -20.58 24.01
CA SER A 436 14.34 -20.13 24.43
C SER A 436 15.05 -19.31 23.35
N GLU A 437 14.87 -19.67 22.08
CA GLU A 437 15.48 -18.93 20.96
C GLU A 437 14.84 -17.56 20.76
N LEU A 438 13.52 -17.45 20.96
CA LEU A 438 12.83 -16.15 20.93
C LEU A 438 13.25 -15.27 22.12
N GLU A 439 13.39 -15.84 23.31
CA GLU A 439 13.91 -15.14 24.49
C GLU A 439 15.36 -14.66 24.27
N ASP A 440 16.22 -15.49 23.68
CA ASP A 440 17.59 -15.12 23.32
C ASP A 440 17.60 -13.98 22.28
N ARG A 441 16.69 -14.02 21.31
CA ARG A 441 16.55 -12.98 20.28
C ARG A 441 16.09 -11.64 20.87
N ILE A 442 15.16 -11.66 21.82
CA ILE A 442 14.75 -10.48 22.57
C ILE A 442 15.94 -9.93 23.37
N ALA A 443 16.71 -10.79 24.04
CA ALA A 443 17.88 -10.36 24.81
C ALA A 443 18.94 -9.68 23.92
N VAL A 444 19.19 -10.19 22.71
CA VAL A 444 20.11 -9.57 21.74
C VAL A 444 19.64 -8.19 21.29
N LEU A 445 18.34 -8.02 20.99
CA LEU A 445 17.78 -6.71 20.61
C LEU A 445 17.96 -5.69 21.74
N LEU A 446 17.75 -6.12 22.98
CA LEU A 446 17.87 -5.26 24.15
C LEU A 446 19.31 -5.01 24.60
N ALA A 447 20.27 -5.81 24.13
CA ALA A 447 21.66 -5.74 24.56
C ALA A 447 22.34 -4.40 24.23
N GLY A 448 21.97 -3.76 23.12
CA GLY A 448 22.53 -2.44 22.76
C GLY A 448 22.19 -1.38 23.82
N ARG A 449 20.93 -1.31 24.21
CA ARG A 449 20.46 -0.42 25.30
C ARG A 449 21.09 -0.77 26.64
N ALA A 450 21.14 -2.07 26.96
CA ALA A 450 21.74 -2.54 28.22
C ALA A 450 23.24 -2.18 28.31
N ALA A 451 23.96 -2.25 27.19
CA ALA A 451 25.36 -1.85 27.14
C ALA A 451 25.54 -0.33 27.34
N GLU A 452 24.66 0.49 26.79
CA GLU A 452 24.69 1.94 27.02
C GLU A 452 24.47 2.28 28.50
N GLU A 453 23.47 1.67 29.13
CA GLU A 453 23.16 1.90 30.54
C GLU A 453 24.31 1.44 31.45
N GLU A 454 24.91 0.27 31.18
CA GLU A 454 25.99 -0.28 31.99
C GLU A 454 27.31 0.53 31.88
N VAL A 455 27.63 1.04 30.68
CA VAL A 455 28.88 1.74 30.42
C VAL A 455 28.78 3.24 30.68
N PHE A 456 27.68 3.88 30.27
CA PHE A 456 27.50 5.34 30.33
C PHE A 456 26.57 5.80 31.45
N GLY A 457 25.78 4.90 32.05
CA GLY A 457 24.81 5.26 33.10
C GLY A 457 23.59 6.04 32.61
N GLU A 458 23.44 6.22 31.30
CA GLU A 458 22.34 6.91 30.63
C GLU A 458 21.92 6.14 29.39
N VAL A 459 20.62 6.14 29.08
CA VAL A 459 20.06 5.48 27.89
C VAL A 459 19.80 6.51 26.78
N SER A 460 20.15 6.17 25.54
CA SER A 460 19.91 7.03 24.37
C SER A 460 18.57 6.74 23.68
N THR A 461 18.24 7.53 22.64
CA THR A 461 17.11 7.26 21.74
C THR A 461 17.44 6.24 20.63
N GLY A 462 18.68 5.78 20.54
CA GLY A 462 19.15 4.89 19.46
C GLY A 462 18.50 3.51 19.46
N ALA A 463 18.05 3.02 20.63
CA ALA A 463 17.46 1.69 20.79
C ALA A 463 15.94 1.61 20.49
N GLN A 464 15.33 2.65 19.93
CA GLN A 464 13.86 2.68 19.70
C GLN A 464 13.36 1.52 18.84
N ASN A 465 14.04 1.22 17.73
CA ASN A 465 13.67 0.15 16.80
C ASN A 465 13.81 -1.24 17.47
N ASP A 466 14.85 -1.42 18.26
CA ASP A 466 15.10 -2.69 18.96
C ASP A 466 14.06 -2.94 20.05
N LEU A 467 13.66 -1.90 20.79
CA LEU A 467 12.57 -1.98 21.77
C LEU A 467 11.25 -2.34 21.11
N GLN A 468 10.93 -1.74 19.96
CA GLN A 468 9.71 -2.05 19.22
C GLN A 468 9.70 -3.53 18.79
N ARG A 469 10.79 -3.99 18.15
CA ARG A 469 10.92 -5.39 17.70
C ARG A 469 10.87 -6.39 18.85
N ALA A 470 11.55 -6.10 19.96
CA ALA A 470 11.52 -6.92 21.17
C ALA A 470 10.09 -7.03 21.72
N THR A 471 9.35 -5.92 21.74
CA THR A 471 7.96 -5.87 22.20
C THR A 471 7.04 -6.65 21.28
N ASP A 472 7.20 -6.52 19.96
CA ASP A 472 6.38 -7.24 18.99
C ASP A 472 6.59 -8.76 19.09
N ILE A 473 7.84 -9.23 19.24
CA ILE A 473 8.16 -10.64 19.43
C ILE A 473 7.55 -11.15 20.74
N ALA A 474 7.75 -10.44 21.85
CA ALA A 474 7.20 -10.82 23.15
C ALA A 474 5.66 -10.87 23.11
N ARG A 475 5.01 -9.94 22.40
CA ARG A 475 3.56 -9.95 22.21
C ARG A 475 3.11 -11.17 21.41
N SER A 476 3.74 -11.49 20.28
CA SER A 476 3.44 -12.70 19.49
C SER A 476 3.67 -13.99 20.28
N MET A 477 4.70 -14.05 21.15
CA MET A 477 4.90 -15.19 22.05
C MET A 477 3.70 -15.43 22.97
N VAL A 478 3.09 -14.36 23.48
CA VAL A 478 1.93 -14.44 24.37
C VAL A 478 0.63 -14.68 23.61
N THR A 479 0.41 -13.97 22.49
CA THR A 479 -0.91 -13.93 21.82
C THR A 479 -1.07 -14.94 20.69
N GLU A 480 0.02 -15.32 20.01
CA GLU A 480 -0.03 -16.15 18.79
C GLU A 480 0.55 -17.54 19.01
N PHE A 481 1.70 -17.62 19.70
CA PHE A 481 2.44 -18.87 19.86
C PHE A 481 2.07 -19.65 21.12
N GLY A 482 1.27 -19.07 22.02
CA GLY A 482 0.85 -19.73 23.27
C GLY A 482 2.02 -20.07 24.20
N MET A 483 3.08 -19.24 24.22
CA MET A 483 4.32 -19.50 24.97
C MET A 483 4.32 -18.89 26.38
N SER A 484 3.21 -18.29 26.83
CA SER A 484 3.05 -17.82 28.22
C SER A 484 2.52 -18.95 29.11
N ALA A 485 3.14 -19.11 30.29
CA ALA A 485 2.69 -20.06 31.31
C ALA A 485 1.31 -19.68 31.90
N ARG A 486 0.93 -18.39 31.83
CA ARG A 486 -0.34 -17.88 32.37
C ARG A 486 -1.53 -18.23 31.48
N PHE A 487 -1.38 -18.12 30.17
CA PHE A 487 -2.46 -18.37 29.20
C PHE A 487 -2.46 -19.81 28.65
N GLY A 488 -1.32 -20.51 28.74
CA GLY A 488 -1.16 -21.84 28.18
C GLY A 488 -1.17 -21.86 26.64
N PRO A 489 -1.36 -23.02 26.02
CA PRO A 489 -1.26 -23.21 24.57
C PRO A 489 -2.53 -22.74 23.84
N GLN A 490 -2.88 -21.45 23.96
CA GLN A 490 -4.03 -20.84 23.31
C GLN A 490 -3.58 -19.66 22.45
N SER A 491 -4.19 -19.51 21.26
CA SER A 491 -4.04 -18.31 20.43
C SER A 491 -5.13 -17.32 20.83
N LEU A 492 -4.71 -16.17 21.38
CA LEU A 492 -5.60 -15.07 21.77
C LEU A 492 -5.93 -14.16 20.57
N ARG A 493 -5.23 -14.34 19.44
CA ARG A 493 -5.47 -13.57 18.22
C ARG A 493 -6.85 -13.92 17.67
N THR A 494 -7.71 -12.91 17.57
CA THR A 494 -8.95 -13.02 16.82
C THR A 494 -8.74 -12.49 15.44
N GLU A 495 -8.76 -13.40 14.47
CA GLU A 495 -8.96 -12.97 13.10
C GLU A 495 -10.29 -12.20 13.02
N PRO A 496 -10.32 -11.05 12.34
CA PRO A 496 -11.59 -10.40 12.05
C PRO A 496 -12.45 -11.40 11.27
N ARG A 497 -13.43 -12.00 11.95
CA ARG A 497 -14.37 -12.92 11.30
C ARG A 497 -14.95 -12.20 10.09
N PRO A 498 -14.90 -12.78 8.87
CA PRO A 498 -15.65 -12.23 7.76
C PRO A 498 -17.13 -12.22 8.18
N LEU A 499 -17.70 -11.03 8.24
CA LEU A 499 -19.06 -10.80 8.70
C LEU A 499 -20.02 -11.46 7.70
N PHE A 500 -20.44 -12.69 8.00
CA PHE A 500 -21.43 -13.39 7.19
C PHE A 500 -22.82 -12.82 7.47
N LEU A 501 -23.61 -12.72 6.39
CA LEU A 501 -24.92 -12.11 6.28
C LEU A 501 -25.90 -12.53 7.39
N GLY A 502 -26.43 -11.59 8.21
CA GLY A 502 -27.61 -11.91 9.01
C GLY A 502 -27.96 -11.11 10.27
N SER A 503 -27.18 -10.13 10.75
CA SER A 503 -27.57 -9.37 11.94
C SER A 503 -27.57 -7.86 11.70
N THR A 504 -28.73 -7.29 12.01
CA THR A 504 -29.10 -5.87 12.00
C THR A 504 -28.00 -4.92 12.48
N PHE A 505 -27.92 -3.79 11.76
CA PHE A 505 -27.06 -2.65 12.00
C PHE A 505 -26.94 -2.27 13.48
N SER A 506 -25.79 -2.58 14.06
CA SER A 506 -25.26 -1.88 15.21
C SER A 506 -23.82 -1.49 14.85
N PRO A 507 -23.43 -0.21 14.98
CA PRO A 507 -22.04 0.21 14.81
C PRO A 507 -21.26 -0.32 16.00
N GLN A 508 -20.93 -1.61 15.97
CA GLN A 508 -19.97 -2.18 16.90
C GLN A 508 -18.60 -1.98 16.29
N THR A 509 -17.81 -1.10 16.92
CA THR A 509 -16.50 -1.50 17.44
C THR A 509 -16.62 -2.97 17.80
N GLY A 510 -16.26 -3.88 16.88
CA GLY A 510 -16.30 -5.30 17.20
C GLY A 510 -15.55 -5.43 18.52
N PRO A 511 -16.13 -6.05 19.57
CA PRO A 511 -15.39 -6.20 20.80
C PRO A 511 -14.05 -6.81 20.40
N SER A 512 -12.94 -6.24 20.88
CA SER A 512 -11.78 -7.08 21.09
C SER A 512 -12.36 -8.30 21.80
N SER A 513 -12.35 -9.44 21.12
CA SER A 513 -12.81 -10.71 21.68
C SER A 513 -12.10 -11.02 23.01
N ILE A 514 -10.97 -10.36 23.20
CA ILE A 514 -10.16 -10.22 24.38
C ILE A 514 -10.78 -9.12 25.28
N SER A 515 -11.15 -9.51 26.50
CA SER A 515 -11.61 -8.55 27.52
C SER A 515 -10.49 -7.55 27.85
N GLU A 516 -10.83 -6.33 28.30
CA GLU A 516 -9.81 -5.37 28.77
C GLU A 516 -8.95 -5.94 29.90
N ALA A 517 -9.55 -6.80 30.74
CA ALA A 517 -8.81 -7.54 31.75
C ALA A 517 -7.74 -8.43 31.10
N THR A 518 -8.11 -9.23 30.10
CA THR A 518 -7.16 -10.10 29.40
C THR A 518 -6.09 -9.31 28.63
N LEU A 519 -6.42 -8.15 28.06
CA LEU A 519 -5.41 -7.27 27.44
C LEU A 519 -4.38 -6.77 28.45
N ARG A 520 -4.84 -6.34 29.63
CA ARG A 520 -3.96 -5.96 30.73
C ARG A 520 -3.06 -7.14 31.15
N GLU A 521 -3.62 -8.34 31.25
CA GLU A 521 -2.85 -9.53 31.59
C GLU A 521 -1.80 -9.88 30.53
N VAL A 522 -2.11 -9.66 29.24
CA VAL A 522 -1.16 -9.82 28.14
C VAL A 522 -0.03 -8.81 28.26
N ASP A 523 -0.34 -7.53 28.52
CA ASP A 523 0.68 -6.49 28.67
C ASP A 523 1.58 -6.76 29.89
N GLU A 524 1.02 -7.23 31.01
CA GLU A 524 1.79 -7.67 32.19
C GLU A 524 2.73 -8.85 31.87
N GLU A 525 2.31 -9.81 31.04
CA GLU A 525 3.17 -10.93 30.63
C GLU A 525 4.26 -10.49 29.65
N VAL A 526 3.94 -9.59 28.72
CA VAL A 526 4.92 -9.01 27.79
C VAL A 526 5.99 -8.22 28.56
N GLU A 527 5.59 -7.41 29.53
CA GLU A 527 6.51 -6.68 30.40
C GLU A 527 7.47 -7.63 31.12
N LYS A 528 6.96 -8.72 31.71
CA LYS A 528 7.79 -9.74 32.36
C LYS A 528 8.82 -10.37 31.42
N ILE A 529 8.43 -10.73 30.20
CA ILE A 529 9.34 -11.33 29.21
C ILE A 529 10.44 -10.34 28.84
N ILE A 530 10.09 -9.09 28.54
CA ILE A 530 11.04 -8.04 28.17
C ILE A 530 12.00 -7.75 29.32
N THR A 531 11.49 -7.59 30.55
CA THR A 531 12.32 -7.29 31.72
C THR A 531 13.25 -8.45 32.07
N ALA A 532 12.80 -9.70 31.96
CA ALA A 532 13.66 -10.87 32.16
C ALA A 532 14.77 -10.95 31.10
N ALA A 533 14.43 -10.72 29.83
CA ALA A 533 15.41 -10.67 28.75
C ALA A 533 16.41 -9.50 28.91
N TYR A 534 15.93 -8.35 29.40
CA TYR A 534 16.77 -7.18 29.69
C TYR A 534 17.79 -7.48 30.80
N HIS A 535 17.33 -8.03 31.93
CA HIS A 535 18.21 -8.43 33.03
C HIS A 535 19.23 -9.48 32.60
N ARG A 536 18.80 -10.46 31.81
CA ARG A 536 19.72 -11.46 31.24
C ARG A 536 20.80 -10.81 30.36
N ALA A 537 20.43 -9.83 29.53
CA ALA A 537 21.40 -9.08 28.74
C ALA A 537 22.38 -8.29 29.63
N GLN A 538 21.89 -7.62 30.68
CA GLN A 538 22.72 -6.91 31.66
C GLN A 538 23.70 -7.86 32.38
N GLU A 539 23.24 -9.01 32.86
CA GLU A 539 24.09 -10.01 33.53
C GLU A 539 25.21 -10.52 32.61
N ILE A 540 24.90 -10.78 31.34
CA ILE A 540 25.88 -11.22 30.34
C ILE A 540 26.93 -10.12 30.10
N LEU A 541 26.48 -8.87 29.91
CA LEU A 541 27.37 -7.73 29.65
C LEU A 541 28.23 -7.40 30.87
N HIS A 542 27.67 -7.45 32.08
CA HIS A 542 28.39 -7.26 33.33
C HIS A 542 29.45 -8.35 33.53
N THR A 543 29.10 -9.61 33.29
CA THR A 543 30.04 -10.75 33.41
C THR A 543 31.16 -10.69 32.38
N ARG A 544 30.87 -10.21 31.16
CA ARG A 544 31.82 -10.14 30.03
C ARG A 544 32.29 -8.71 29.74
N ARG A 545 32.31 -7.84 30.75
CA ARG A 545 32.63 -6.41 30.60
C ARG A 545 34.00 -6.18 29.95
N GLU A 546 35.01 -6.94 30.35
CA GLU A 546 36.35 -6.83 29.78
C GLU A 546 36.36 -7.12 28.27
N SER A 547 35.62 -8.15 27.83
CA SER A 547 35.49 -8.47 26.40
C SER A 547 34.72 -7.40 25.63
N LEU A 548 33.69 -6.80 26.24
CA LEU A 548 32.93 -5.69 25.65
C LEU A 548 33.87 -4.50 25.39
N GLU A 549 34.62 -4.07 26.40
CA GLU A 549 35.56 -2.95 26.29
C GLU A 549 36.65 -3.19 25.23
N GLN A 550 37.25 -4.39 25.22
CA GLN A 550 38.25 -4.77 24.22
C GLN A 550 37.69 -4.77 22.79
N LEU A 551 36.48 -5.30 22.60
CA LEU A 551 35.81 -5.30 21.31
C LEU A 551 35.47 -3.88 20.86
N SER A 552 34.94 -3.03 21.76
CA SER A 552 34.63 -1.64 21.46
C SER A 552 35.86 -0.84 21.03
N VAL A 553 37.00 -0.99 21.72
CA VAL A 553 38.26 -0.34 21.32
C VAL A 553 38.69 -0.78 19.92
N ARG A 554 38.68 -2.08 19.63
CA ARG A 554 39.00 -2.59 18.29
C ARG A 554 38.03 -2.10 17.23
N LEU A 555 36.75 -1.98 17.56
CA LEU A 555 35.72 -1.47 16.66
C LEU A 555 35.90 0.02 16.37
N LEU A 556 36.39 0.80 17.32
CA LEU A 556 36.76 2.21 17.12
C LEU A 556 38.03 2.36 16.25
N GLU A 557 38.98 1.43 16.35
CA GLU A 557 40.20 1.44 15.53
C GLU A 557 39.96 0.98 14.09
N GLN A 558 39.14 -0.07 13.90
CA GLN A 558 38.96 -0.74 12.61
C GLN A 558 37.63 -0.41 11.93
N GLU A 559 36.70 0.25 12.62
CA GLU A 559 35.33 0.63 12.20
C GLU A 559 34.40 -0.56 11.84
N THR A 560 34.96 -1.74 11.62
CA THR A 560 34.30 -2.97 11.18
C THR A 560 35.08 -4.18 11.68
N LEU A 561 34.39 -5.17 12.26
CA LEU A 561 34.96 -6.45 12.69
C LEU A 561 34.23 -7.62 12.04
N GLY A 562 34.99 -8.62 11.57
CA GLY A 562 34.44 -9.87 11.05
C GLY A 562 34.02 -10.84 12.15
N GLY A 563 33.08 -11.74 11.85
CA GLY A 563 32.54 -12.71 12.81
C GLY A 563 33.56 -13.72 13.34
N ASP A 564 34.58 -14.07 12.54
CA ASP A 564 35.69 -14.93 12.97
C ASP A 564 36.62 -14.21 13.94
N GLU A 565 36.90 -12.93 13.70
CA GLU A 565 37.70 -12.08 14.58
C GLU A 565 36.97 -11.81 15.90
N LEU A 566 35.65 -11.58 15.84
CA LEU A 566 34.80 -11.42 17.02
C LEU A 566 34.80 -12.68 17.89
N ARG A 567 34.68 -13.86 17.28
CA ARG A 567 34.73 -15.15 17.98
C ARG A 567 36.10 -15.43 18.61
N ALA A 568 37.18 -15.13 17.89
CA ALA A 568 38.54 -15.25 18.40
C ALA A 568 38.77 -14.33 19.60
N ALA A 569 38.27 -13.09 19.55
CA ALA A 569 38.35 -12.14 20.67
C ALA A 569 37.52 -12.58 21.89
N LEU A 570 36.40 -13.28 21.67
CA LEU A 570 35.52 -13.78 22.73
C LEU A 570 35.94 -15.16 23.28
N GLY A 571 36.99 -15.78 22.73
CA GLY A 571 37.46 -17.10 23.15
C GLY A 571 36.44 -18.24 22.94
N VAL A 572 35.51 -18.07 22.00
CA VAL A 572 34.45 -19.05 21.73
C VAL A 572 34.83 -19.91 20.53
N GLU A 573 35.16 -21.18 20.76
CA GLU A 573 35.35 -22.15 19.67
C GLU A 573 34.03 -22.46 18.95
N ARG A 574 34.15 -22.86 17.68
CA ARG A 574 33.03 -23.21 16.80
C ARG A 574 32.19 -24.30 17.47
N ARG A 575 30.96 -23.98 17.92
CA ARG A 575 29.96 -25.03 18.16
C ARG A 575 29.73 -25.72 16.81
N ALA A 576 30.23 -26.95 16.67
CA ALA A 576 29.86 -27.80 15.55
C ALA A 576 28.33 -27.83 15.50
N ALA A 577 27.76 -27.60 14.32
CA ALA A 577 26.33 -27.69 14.10
C ALA A 577 25.84 -28.98 14.74
N ALA A 578 24.92 -28.86 15.71
CA ALA A 578 24.31 -30.01 16.33
C ALA A 578 23.63 -30.80 15.22
N THR A 579 24.20 -31.96 14.88
CA THR A 579 23.58 -32.97 14.05
C THR A 579 22.37 -33.49 14.80
N ALA A 580 21.26 -32.76 14.70
CA ALA A 580 19.95 -33.28 15.06
C ALA A 580 19.59 -34.32 13.98
N SER A 581 19.96 -35.57 14.25
CA SER A 581 19.41 -36.74 13.56
C SER A 581 17.89 -36.61 13.51
N PRO A 582 17.22 -36.80 12.36
CA PRO A 582 15.77 -36.84 12.32
C PRO A 582 15.35 -38.08 13.11
N ALA A 583 14.76 -37.86 14.29
CA ALA A 583 14.12 -38.92 15.03
C ALA A 583 12.70 -39.07 14.49
N GLY A 584 12.46 -40.18 13.77
CA GLY A 584 11.19 -40.91 13.68
C GLY A 584 10.03 -40.22 13.00
#